data_AF-A0A1Q3WXS2-F1
#
_entry.id   AF-A0A1Q3WXS2-F1
#
_cell.length_a   1.000
_cell.length_b   1.000
_cell.length_c   1.000
_cell.angle_alpha   90.00
_cell.angle_beta   90.00
_cell.angle_gamma   90.00
#
_symmetry.space_group_name_H-M   'P 1'
#
loop_
_entity.id
_entity.type
_entity.pdbx_description
1 polymer ?
#
loop_
_entity_poly.entity_id
_entity_poly.type
_entity_poly.pdbx_seq_one_letter_code
_entity_poly.pdbx_strand_id
1 'polypeptide(L)'
;MAKTFKVLSEAQSVTPKVGDKTTIINASSGNIFITDEATDTALNSLPYLEKMAVLNSLYSLTPGASKSLSTANGAVNVSFAMGFGQSAVLLVENNS
;
A
#
# COMPACT_ATOMS: atom_id res chain seq x y z
N MET A 1 -3.70 -12.22 20.76
CA MET A 1 -3.65 -11.78 19.35
C MET A 1 -2.39 -12.33 18.71
N ALA A 2 -2.55 -13.21 17.70
CA ALA A 2 -1.42 -13.73 16.94
C ALA A 2 -0.94 -12.70 15.91
N LYS A 3 0.37 -12.60 15.70
CA LYS A 3 0.97 -11.71 14.69
C LYS A 3 1.45 -12.53 13.52
N THR A 4 1.10 -12.10 12.31
CA THR A 4 1.62 -12.70 11.08
C THR A 4 2.26 -11.62 10.21
N PHE A 5 3.35 -11.99 9.53
CA PHE A 5 4.05 -11.13 8.59
C PHE A 5 3.93 -11.75 7.18
N LYS A 6 3.46 -10.97 6.22
CA LYS A 6 3.37 -11.37 4.80
C LYS A 6 4.17 -10.39 3.95
N VAL A 7 5.10 -10.90 3.15
CA VAL A 7 5.83 -10.10 2.18
C VAL A 7 4.99 -9.92 0.92
N LEU A 8 4.97 -8.71 0.39
CA LEU A 8 4.44 -8.35 -0.92
C LEU A 8 5.62 -7.97 -1.80
N SER A 9 5.89 -8.72 -2.86
CA SER A 9 6.99 -8.48 -3.80
C SER A 9 6.53 -7.97 -5.17
N GLU A 10 5.22 -7.84 -5.36
CA GLU A 10 4.58 -7.40 -6.59
C GLU A 10 3.28 -6.65 -6.28
N ALA A 11 2.87 -5.80 -7.22
CA ALA A 11 1.67 -5.00 -7.08
C ALA A 11 0.45 -5.91 -6.92
N GLN A 12 -0.35 -5.66 -5.89
CA GLN A 12 -1.54 -6.47 -5.59
C GLN A 12 -2.56 -5.67 -4.79
N SER A 13 -3.81 -6.12 -4.82
CA SER A 13 -4.84 -5.60 -3.94
C SER A 13 -4.77 -6.29 -2.57
N VAL A 14 -4.95 -5.52 -1.50
CA VAL A 14 -4.95 -5.97 -0.12
C VAL A 14 -6.28 -5.57 0.51
N THR A 15 -7.02 -6.56 1.00
CA THR A 15 -8.26 -6.33 1.75
C THR A 15 -8.00 -6.67 3.22
N PRO A 16 -7.89 -5.67 4.11
CA PRO A 16 -7.82 -5.94 5.55
C PRO A 16 -9.09 -6.66 6.00
N LYS A 17 -8.96 -7.64 6.90
CA LYS A 17 -10.12 -8.35 7.46
C LYS A 17 -10.74 -7.53 8.58
N VAL A 18 -12.07 -7.52 8.66
CA VAL A 18 -12.80 -6.85 9.75
C VAL A 18 -12.41 -7.44 11.10
N GLY A 19 -12.05 -6.56 12.04
CA GLY A 19 -11.65 -6.92 13.40
C GLY A 19 -10.13 -7.05 13.59
N ASP A 20 -9.38 -7.34 12.52
CA ASP A 20 -7.92 -7.44 12.56
C ASP A 20 -7.26 -6.06 12.40
N LYS A 21 -6.08 -5.89 12.98
CA LYS A 21 -5.24 -4.71 12.72
C LYS A 21 -4.24 -5.06 11.64
N THR A 22 -4.33 -4.41 10.49
CA THR A 22 -3.38 -4.60 9.38
C THR A 22 -2.52 -3.36 9.22
N THR A 23 -1.20 -3.53 9.23
CA THR A 23 -0.23 -2.46 8.99
C THR A 23 0.64 -2.85 7.81
N ILE A 24 0.76 -1.96 6.83
CA ILE A 24 1.72 -2.12 5.75
C ILE A 24 2.99 -1.33 6.07
N ILE A 25 4.14 -1.94 5.82
CA ILE A 25 5.47 -1.39 6.05
C ILE A 25 6.20 -1.38 4.72
N ASN A 26 6.74 -0.24 4.32
CA ASN A 26 7.58 -0.17 3.14
C ASN A 26 8.98 -0.71 3.46
N ALA A 27 9.30 -1.88 2.92
CA ALA A 27 10.60 -2.54 3.05
C ALA A 27 11.47 -2.38 1.80
N SER A 28 11.04 -1.54 0.84
CA SER A 28 11.78 -1.26 -0.39
C SER A 28 12.70 -0.05 -0.23
N SER A 29 13.63 0.10 -1.19
CA SER A 29 14.47 1.30 -1.30
C SER A 29 13.77 2.48 -1.99
N GLY A 30 12.56 2.27 -2.54
CA GLY A 30 11.76 3.28 -3.23
C GLY A 30 10.44 3.55 -2.51
N ASN A 31 9.64 4.48 -3.05
CA ASN A 31 8.28 4.69 -2.56
C ASN A 31 7.39 3.52 -2.99
N ILE A 32 6.46 3.15 -2.13
CA ILE A 32 5.28 2.36 -2.52
C ILE A 32 4.08 3.27 -2.54
N PHE A 33 3.11 2.98 -3.41
CA PHE A 33 1.87 3.75 -3.48
C PHE A 33 0.70 2.90 -2.99
N ILE A 34 -0.14 3.51 -2.16
CA ILE A 34 -1.32 2.88 -1.59
C ILE A 34 -2.54 3.70 -1.97
N THR A 35 -3.34 3.17 -2.88
CA THR A 35 -4.54 3.80 -3.45
C THR A 35 -5.77 2.91 -3.28
N ASP A 36 -6.96 3.45 -3.50
CA ASP A 36 -8.17 2.66 -3.71
C ASP A 36 -8.60 2.72 -5.19
N GLU A 37 -9.60 1.93 -5.56
CA GLU A 37 -10.07 1.84 -6.95
C GLU A 37 -10.59 3.19 -7.49
N ALA A 38 -11.28 3.96 -6.65
CA ALA A 38 -11.81 5.27 -7.03
C ALA A 38 -10.66 6.26 -7.33
N THR A 39 -9.63 6.25 -6.49
CA THR A 39 -8.42 7.05 -6.65
C THR A 39 -7.67 6.63 -7.90
N ASP A 40 -7.46 5.32 -8.13
CA ASP A 40 -6.78 4.82 -9.33
C ASP A 40 -7.51 5.25 -10.61
N THR A 41 -8.84 5.15 -10.61
CA THR A 41 -9.68 5.61 -11.72
C THR A 41 -9.51 7.11 -11.98
N ALA A 42 -9.53 7.92 -10.92
CA ALA A 42 -9.33 9.37 -11.04
C ALA A 42 -7.92 9.70 -11.57
N LEU A 43 -6.89 9.02 -11.05
CA LEU A 43 -5.49 9.22 -11.45
C LEU A 43 -5.21 8.82 -12.89
N ASN A 44 -5.93 7.84 -13.44
CA ASN A 44 -5.75 7.40 -14.83
C ASN A 44 -6.16 8.45 -15.87
N SER A 45 -6.89 9.49 -15.47
CA SER A 45 -7.21 10.63 -16.34
C SER A 45 -6.06 11.63 -16.47
N LEU A 46 -5.05 11.56 -15.59
CA LEU A 46 -3.93 12.50 -15.57
C LEU A 46 -2.80 12.06 -16.50
N PRO A 47 -2.05 12.99 -17.12
CA PRO A 47 -0.81 12.65 -17.80
C PRO A 47 0.22 12.09 -16.81
N TYR A 48 1.19 11.34 -17.34
CA TYR A 48 2.09 10.50 -16.54
C TYR A 48 2.84 11.28 -15.45
N LEU A 49 3.39 12.45 -15.76
CA LEU A 49 4.21 13.21 -14.83
C LEU A 49 3.36 13.75 -13.66
N GLU A 50 2.17 14.27 -13.95
CA GLU A 50 1.21 14.78 -12.96
C GLU A 50 0.68 13.63 -12.10
N LYS A 51 0.35 12.48 -12.69
CA LYS A 51 -0.04 11.27 -11.94
C LYS A 51 1.05 10.88 -10.95
N MET A 52 2.31 10.84 -11.39
CA MET A 52 3.44 10.49 -10.53
C MET A 52 3.68 11.54 -9.43
N ALA A 53 3.49 12.82 -9.71
CA ALA A 53 3.59 13.88 -8.70
C ALA A 53 2.52 13.71 -7.61
N VAL A 54 1.27 13.44 -7.98
CA VAL A 54 0.17 13.19 -7.04
C VAL A 54 0.42 11.93 -6.22
N LEU A 55 0.81 10.82 -6.86
CA LEU A 55 1.14 9.57 -6.18
C LEU A 55 2.25 9.76 -5.15
N ASN A 56 3.34 10.45 -5.51
CA ASN A 56 4.44 10.71 -4.60
C ASN A 56 4.05 11.64 -3.44
N SER A 57 3.20 12.63 -3.68
CA SER A 57 2.84 13.62 -2.67
C SER A 57 1.82 13.10 -1.64
N LEU A 58 0.79 12.38 -2.11
CA LEU A 58 -0.39 12.08 -1.28
C LEU A 58 -0.54 10.60 -0.93
N TYR A 59 -0.06 9.71 -1.79
CA TYR A 59 -0.34 8.28 -1.71
C TYR A 59 0.92 7.44 -1.49
N SER A 60 2.08 8.08 -1.35
CA SER A 60 3.33 7.39 -1.12
C SER A 60 3.48 6.97 0.35
N LEU A 61 4.12 5.83 0.53
CA LEU A 61 4.74 5.44 1.77
C LEU A 61 6.24 5.36 1.50
N THR A 62 7.03 6.19 2.17
CA THR A 62 8.48 6.27 1.98
C THR A 62 9.19 5.04 2.56
N PRO A 63 10.43 4.73 2.12
CA PRO A 63 11.22 3.63 2.67
C PRO A 63 11.27 3.64 4.21
N GLY A 64 10.98 2.49 4.83
CA GLY A 64 10.95 2.33 6.28
C GLY A 64 9.71 2.88 6.99
N ALA A 65 8.85 3.64 6.30
CA ALA A 65 7.60 4.11 6.87
C ALA A 65 6.52 3.00 6.90
N SER A 66 5.53 3.19 7.78
CA SER A 66 4.40 2.27 7.94
C SER A 66 3.07 3.00 7.92
N LYS A 67 2.01 2.34 7.45
CA LYS A 67 0.64 2.85 7.44
C LYS A 67 -0.32 1.78 7.92
N SER A 68 -1.23 2.13 8.84
CA SER A 68 -2.34 1.27 9.22
C SER A 68 -3.37 1.25 8.09
N LEU A 69 -3.82 0.06 7.71
CA LEU A 69 -4.88 -0.15 6.73
C LEU A 69 -6.22 -0.32 7.47
N SER A 70 -7.22 0.42 7.02
CA SER A 70 -8.58 0.37 7.57
C SER A 70 -9.49 -0.43 6.64
N THR A 71 -10.41 -1.19 7.20
CA THR A 71 -11.48 -1.87 6.46
C THR A 71 -12.56 -0.94 5.92
N ALA A 72 -12.64 0.30 6.44
CA ALA A 72 -13.66 1.26 6.03
C ALA A 72 -13.53 1.69 4.56
N ASN A 73 -12.31 1.60 4.00
CA ASN A 73 -12.02 1.99 2.63
C ASN A 73 -12.06 0.80 1.65
N GLY A 74 -12.44 -0.39 2.11
CA GLY A 74 -12.43 -1.60 1.29
C GLY A 74 -11.01 -2.10 0.97
N ALA A 75 -10.85 -2.68 -0.21
CA ALA A 75 -9.55 -3.15 -0.70
C ALA A 75 -8.68 -1.96 -1.13
N VAL A 76 -7.39 -2.00 -0.80
CA VAL A 76 -6.40 -1.01 -1.26
C VAL A 76 -5.45 -1.65 -2.25
N ASN A 77 -5.09 -0.91 -3.28
CA ASN A 77 -4.11 -1.31 -4.26
C ASN A 77 -2.73 -0.86 -3.78
N VAL A 78 -1.82 -1.83 -3.68
CA VAL A 78 -0.41 -1.60 -3.34
C VAL A 78 0.38 -1.72 -4.63
N SER A 79 1.11 -0.66 -4.98
CA SER A 79 2.01 -0.65 -6.13
C SER A 79 3.36 -0.07 -5.74
N PHE A 80 4.37 -0.27 -6.59
CA PHE A 80 5.75 0.07 -6.28
C PHE A 80 6.32 1.01 -7.36
N ALA A 81 7.06 2.04 -6.95
CA ALA A 81 7.67 2.98 -7.88
C ALA A 81 8.88 2.35 -8.56
N MET A 82 8.89 2.16 -9.89
CA MET A 82 9.92 1.42 -10.68
C MET A 82 11.38 1.40 -10.14
N GLY A 83 12.02 0.22 -10.13
CA GLY A 83 13.41 0.02 -9.67
C GLY A 83 13.69 -1.40 -9.14
N PHE A 84 14.93 -1.68 -8.73
CA PHE A 84 15.33 -2.96 -8.13
C PHE A 84 15.04 -2.98 -6.62
N GLY A 85 14.60 -4.11 -6.07
CA GLY A 85 14.43 -4.31 -4.61
C GLY A 85 13.12 -3.79 -4.02
N GLN A 86 11.99 -4.20 -4.58
CA GLN A 86 10.67 -3.69 -4.19
C GLN A 86 9.90 -4.71 -3.37
N SER A 87 9.73 -4.40 -2.09
CA SER A 87 8.90 -5.19 -1.21
C SER A 87 8.20 -4.35 -0.16
N ALA A 88 7.04 -4.81 0.27
CA ALA A 88 6.34 -4.33 1.44
C ALA A 88 6.06 -5.50 2.37
N VAL A 89 5.91 -5.23 3.66
CA VAL A 89 5.51 -6.25 4.64
C VAL A 89 4.17 -5.86 5.23
N LEU A 90 3.21 -6.77 5.17
CA LEU A 90 1.98 -6.68 5.95
C LEU A 90 2.22 -7.32 7.31
N LEU A 91 2.03 -6.56 8.37
CA LEU A 91 1.83 -7.06 9.72
C LEU A 91 0.33 -7.15 9.97
N VAL A 92 -0.18 -8.35 10.25
CA VAL A 92 -1.57 -8.58 10.65
C VAL A 92 -1.60 -9.06 12.11
N GLU A 93 -2.27 -8.31 12.97
CA GLU A 93 -2.56 -8.69 14.34
C GLU A 93 -4.00 -9.23 14.39
N ASN A 94 -4.11 -10.56 14.46
CA ASN A 94 -5.39 -11.26 14.39
C ASN A 94 -6.14 -11.12 15.72
N ASN A 95 -7.38 -10.62 15.63
CA ASN A 95 -8.33 -10.72 16.73
C ASN A 95 -9.00 -12.09 16.61
N SER A 96 -8.46 -13.04 17.40
CA SER A 96 -8.98 -14.41 17.52
C SER A 96 -10.40 -14.40 18.09
#